data_AF-A0A1B8ADE3-F1
#
_entry.id   AF-A0A1B8ADE3-F1
#
_cell.length_a   1.000
_cell.length_b   1.000
_cell.length_c   1.000
_cell.angle_alpha   90.00
_cell.angle_beta   90.00
_cell.angle_gamma   90.00
#
_symmetry.space_group_name_H-M   'P 1'
#
loop_
_entity.id
_entity.type
_entity.pdbx_description
1 polymer ?
#
loop_
_entity_poly.entity_id
_entity_poly.type
_entity_poly.pdbx_seq_one_letter_code
_entity_poly.pdbx_strand_id
1 'polypeptide(L)'
;MSKPGLSFGLNLTKKPGASKPTPPKRKPLFGDDDDSDNDGANVQGKVEKIGEFDDFDGVPKSKTTTKPTKPKNGPLTQPPKLKSKGQSSMMFGDLSSSLTSRKNAEAAAEVDASVYEYDTVYDSLKPKKQTTKEDQEKRPKYMKNILQAADTRKRDALIAEEKKIAREREAEGEEYADKEKFVTEAYKKQQEENKRLEEEEKRREEEEAKKNKTGGMSAFYRKLLDKDEQRHSDAVKAAEEQTKSSAPAREETDDTENENDKTEADLAKELNEKGASVAINEDGQVVDKRQLLRGGLNVGAKKKESAQRDSGRQAELPQKETTNHQFRRRQAQRERQTRMMEQQLEESMKRSRDEEAAQREEIERAAKSRKTEGEISSAKERYLARKRAAEEAKKAAGGA
;
A
#
# COMPACT_ATOMS: atom_id res chain seq x y z
N MET A 1 -50.36 -57.17 22.96
CA MET A 1 -50.25 -55.96 23.80
C MET A 1 -48.86 -55.92 24.42
N SER A 2 -48.31 -54.72 24.64
CA SER A 2 -47.00 -54.38 25.23
C SER A 2 -45.69 -54.78 24.48
N LYS A 3 -45.25 -53.84 23.63
CA LYS A 3 -43.89 -53.42 23.21
C LYS A 3 -42.68 -54.33 23.52
N PRO A 4 -41.88 -54.70 22.49
CA PRO A 4 -40.46 -54.93 22.66
C PRO A 4 -39.67 -53.63 22.38
N GLY A 5 -38.95 -53.15 23.38
CA GLY A 5 -37.89 -52.16 23.18
C GLY A 5 -36.68 -52.82 22.53
N LEU A 6 -36.28 -52.33 21.35
CA LEU A 6 -34.99 -52.70 20.75
C LEU A 6 -33.92 -51.72 21.23
N SER A 7 -33.04 -52.25 22.07
CA SER A 7 -31.70 -51.72 22.30
C SER A 7 -30.76 -52.36 21.29
N PHE A 8 -30.04 -51.56 20.52
CA PHE A 8 -28.82 -52.00 19.84
C PHE A 8 -27.75 -50.95 20.04
N GLY A 9 -26.91 -51.21 21.04
CA GLY A 9 -25.63 -50.55 21.22
C GLY A 9 -24.66 -50.95 20.11
N LEU A 10 -23.96 -49.97 19.58
CA LEU A 10 -22.82 -50.19 18.70
C LEU A 10 -21.55 -49.85 19.46
N ASN A 11 -20.77 -50.90 19.68
CA ASN A 11 -19.58 -50.98 20.49
C ASN A 11 -18.48 -50.03 19.99
N LEU A 12 -18.02 -49.14 20.88
CA LEU A 12 -16.75 -48.41 20.70
C LEU A 12 -15.58 -49.40 20.84
N THR A 13 -15.17 -50.00 19.72
CA THR A 13 -13.87 -50.66 19.62
C THR A 13 -12.82 -49.61 19.29
N LYS A 14 -12.13 -49.17 20.35
CA LYS A 14 -10.95 -48.33 20.32
C LYS A 14 -9.80 -49.16 19.73
N LYS A 15 -9.33 -48.82 18.52
CA LYS A 15 -8.02 -49.27 18.01
C LYS A 15 -7.01 -48.10 18.04
N PRO A 16 -5.75 -48.39 18.40
CA PRO A 16 -4.75 -47.38 18.71
C PRO A 16 -3.99 -46.91 17.47
N GLY A 17 -3.54 -45.65 17.50
CA GLY A 17 -2.32 -45.20 16.82
C GLY A 17 -2.37 -45.07 15.30
N ALA A 18 -2.74 -43.89 14.82
CA ALA A 18 -2.22 -43.35 13.57
C ALA A 18 -1.73 -41.92 13.84
N SER A 19 -0.44 -41.72 13.61
CA SER A 19 0.36 -40.52 13.84
C SER A 19 -0.23 -39.27 13.15
N LYS A 20 -0.17 -38.14 13.86
CA LYS A 20 -0.41 -36.79 13.30
C LYS A 20 0.45 -36.57 12.04
N PRO A 21 -0.08 -35.93 10.98
CA PRO A 21 0.77 -35.49 9.88
C PRO A 21 1.67 -34.35 10.37
N THR A 22 2.97 -34.47 10.11
CA THR A 22 3.97 -33.45 10.39
C THR A 22 3.74 -32.19 9.53
N PRO A 23 3.97 -30.97 10.05
CA PRO A 23 3.86 -29.76 9.26
C PRO A 23 4.97 -29.71 8.18
N PRO A 24 4.73 -29.09 7.02
CA PRO A 24 5.73 -29.04 5.95
C PRO A 24 6.95 -28.21 6.39
N LYS A 25 8.14 -28.77 6.20
CA LYS A 25 9.43 -28.11 6.42
C LYS A 25 9.56 -26.94 5.42
N ARG A 26 9.65 -25.71 5.91
CA ARG A 26 10.05 -24.55 5.11
C ARG A 26 11.56 -24.63 4.88
N LYS A 27 12.01 -24.55 3.63
CA LYS A 27 13.43 -24.38 3.30
C LYS A 27 13.87 -22.96 3.70
N PRO A 28 15.04 -22.78 4.35
CA PRO A 28 15.66 -21.46 4.47
C PRO A 28 16.15 -21.03 3.08
N LEU A 29 15.82 -19.79 2.69
CA LEU A 29 16.15 -19.22 1.38
C LEU A 29 17.50 -18.49 1.40
N PHE A 30 18.51 -18.98 2.15
CA PHE A 30 19.83 -18.33 2.17
C PHE A 30 20.94 -19.28 2.67
N GLY A 31 21.78 -19.75 1.74
CA GLY A 31 23.22 -20.02 1.96
C GLY A 31 23.68 -21.41 2.43
N ASP A 32 24.75 -21.87 1.76
CA ASP A 32 25.69 -22.98 2.02
C ASP A 32 25.20 -24.44 1.91
N ASP A 33 25.65 -25.15 0.88
CA ASP A 33 26.92 -25.88 1.00
C ASP A 33 27.50 -26.28 -0.38
N ASP A 34 28.81 -26.33 -0.37
CA ASP A 34 29.78 -26.68 -1.41
C ASP A 34 29.72 -28.20 -1.68
N ASP A 35 29.63 -28.62 -2.94
CA ASP A 35 30.37 -29.81 -3.39
C ASP A 35 30.48 -29.85 -4.92
N SER A 36 31.73 -29.87 -5.35
CA SER A 36 32.20 -30.19 -6.69
C SER A 36 31.80 -31.62 -7.06
N ASP A 37 31.23 -31.83 -8.25
CA ASP A 37 31.86 -32.73 -9.21
C ASP A 37 31.27 -32.66 -10.62
N ASN A 38 32.21 -32.79 -11.54
CA ASN A 38 32.17 -32.74 -12.98
C ASN A 38 31.45 -33.96 -13.61
N ASP A 39 30.57 -33.75 -14.58
CA ASP A 39 30.67 -34.40 -15.90
C ASP A 39 29.61 -33.90 -16.90
N GLY A 40 30.05 -33.63 -18.12
CA GLY A 40 29.23 -33.12 -19.21
C GLY A 40 28.55 -34.20 -20.04
N ALA A 41 27.37 -33.90 -20.59
CA ALA A 41 26.89 -34.45 -21.87
C ALA A 41 25.65 -33.69 -22.40
N ASN A 42 25.87 -33.02 -23.53
CA ASN A 42 25.04 -33.02 -24.76
C ASN A 42 23.52 -32.70 -24.72
N VAL A 43 23.20 -31.48 -25.16
CA VAL A 43 22.17 -31.04 -26.12
C VAL A 43 21.06 -32.03 -26.51
N GLN A 44 19.81 -31.63 -26.30
CA GLN A 44 18.77 -31.55 -27.36
C GLN A 44 17.54 -30.76 -26.89
N GLY A 45 17.20 -29.71 -27.63
CA GLY A 45 16.08 -28.83 -27.36
C GLY A 45 14.72 -29.39 -27.78
N LYS A 46 13.68 -28.94 -27.09
CA LYS A 46 12.30 -28.96 -27.58
C LYS A 46 11.58 -27.71 -27.08
N VAL A 47 11.28 -26.82 -28.02
CA VAL A 47 10.46 -25.63 -27.85
C VAL A 47 9.01 -26.04 -28.08
N GLU A 48 8.13 -25.85 -27.10
CA GLU A 48 6.68 -25.95 -27.29
C GLU A 48 6.05 -24.57 -27.16
N LYS A 49 5.37 -24.17 -28.23
CA LYS A 49 4.66 -22.92 -28.45
C LYS A 49 3.20 -23.18 -28.08
N ILE A 50 2.69 -22.48 -27.07
CA ILE A 50 1.30 -22.54 -26.63
C ILE A 50 0.45 -21.77 -27.66
N GLY A 51 -0.38 -22.51 -28.40
CA GLY A 51 -1.43 -21.98 -29.26
C GLY A 51 -2.73 -21.82 -28.48
N GLU A 52 -3.18 -20.56 -28.43
CA GLU A 52 -4.52 -20.08 -28.79
C GLU A 52 -5.73 -20.97 -28.46
N PHE A 53 -6.55 -20.42 -27.57
CA PHE A 53 -7.74 -20.96 -26.96
C PHE A 53 -8.96 -20.51 -27.79
N ASP A 54 -9.48 -21.40 -28.63
CA ASP A 54 -10.84 -21.29 -29.20
C ASP A 54 -11.35 -22.69 -29.58
N ASP A 55 -12.68 -22.83 -29.67
CA ASP A 55 -13.48 -24.04 -29.91
C ASP A 55 -13.95 -24.83 -28.67
N PHE A 56 -14.94 -24.25 -27.97
CA PHE A 56 -15.93 -24.99 -27.18
C PHE A 56 -17.05 -25.47 -28.11
N ASP A 57 -16.85 -26.60 -28.80
CA ASP A 57 -17.96 -27.40 -29.30
C ASP A 57 -17.54 -28.86 -29.55
N GLY A 58 -18.44 -29.79 -29.23
CA GLY A 58 -18.35 -31.18 -29.68
C GLY A 58 -17.45 -32.12 -28.86
N VAL A 59 -18.05 -32.80 -27.87
CA VAL A 59 -17.52 -34.06 -27.33
C VAL A 59 -17.84 -35.21 -28.30
N PRO A 60 -16.87 -35.98 -28.83
CA PRO A 60 -17.15 -37.33 -29.33
C PRO A 60 -16.72 -38.38 -28.29
N LYS A 61 -17.71 -39.04 -27.68
CA LYS A 61 -17.50 -40.25 -26.87
C LYS A 61 -17.14 -41.44 -27.76
N SER A 62 -16.20 -42.23 -27.25
CA SER A 62 -15.68 -43.47 -27.81
C SER A 62 -16.76 -44.54 -28.01
N LYS A 63 -16.60 -45.29 -29.10
CA LYS A 63 -17.34 -46.52 -29.41
C LYS A 63 -16.78 -47.67 -28.57
N THR A 64 -17.64 -48.39 -27.86
CA THR A 64 -17.41 -49.79 -27.48
C THR A 64 -18.66 -50.61 -27.77
N THR A 65 -18.43 -51.72 -28.46
CA THR A 65 -19.38 -52.67 -29.02
C THR A 65 -19.85 -53.70 -27.99
N THR A 66 -21.16 -53.93 -27.85
CA THR A 66 -21.74 -55.23 -27.45
C THR A 66 -23.14 -55.44 -28.07
N LYS A 67 -23.44 -56.71 -28.38
CA LYS A 67 -24.59 -57.25 -29.14
C LYS A 67 -25.93 -57.24 -28.36
N PRO A 68 -27.09 -57.50 -29.03
CA PRO A 68 -28.41 -57.14 -28.53
C PRO A 68 -29.13 -58.27 -27.79
N THR A 69 -29.97 -57.92 -26.81
CA THR A 69 -31.00 -58.80 -26.21
C THR A 69 -32.37 -58.14 -26.19
N LYS A 70 -33.41 -58.92 -26.54
CA LYS A 70 -34.82 -58.56 -26.73
C LYS A 70 -35.52 -58.01 -25.45
N PRO A 71 -36.63 -57.25 -25.56
CA PRO A 71 -37.24 -56.56 -24.43
C PRO A 71 -38.18 -57.46 -23.61
N LYS A 72 -38.23 -57.23 -22.29
CA LYS A 72 -39.30 -57.70 -21.40
C LYS A 72 -40.18 -56.51 -21.02
N ASN A 73 -41.50 -56.74 -21.08
CA ASN A 73 -42.56 -55.78 -20.81
C ASN A 73 -42.55 -55.34 -19.32
N GLY A 74 -42.56 -54.03 -19.08
CA GLY A 74 -42.75 -53.38 -17.79
C GLY A 74 -43.43 -52.01 -17.97
N PRO A 75 -44.16 -51.49 -16.97
CA PRO A 75 -45.13 -50.41 -17.16
C PRO A 75 -44.44 -49.08 -17.48
N LEU A 76 -45.06 -48.33 -18.40
CA LEU A 76 -44.54 -47.08 -18.96
C LEU A 76 -44.58 -45.94 -17.92
N THR A 77 -43.42 -45.46 -17.48
CA THR A 77 -43.27 -44.25 -16.63
C THR A 77 -42.57 -43.12 -17.37
N GLN A 78 -43.00 -42.80 -18.60
CA GLN A 78 -42.56 -41.59 -19.30
C GLN A 78 -43.76 -40.90 -19.97
N PRO A 79 -43.86 -39.56 -19.92
CA PRO A 79 -44.88 -38.83 -20.67
C PRO A 79 -44.70 -39.07 -22.18
N PRO A 80 -45.78 -39.05 -22.98
CA PRO A 80 -45.70 -39.38 -24.40
C PRO A 80 -44.74 -38.42 -25.11
N LYS A 81 -43.73 -38.98 -25.79
CA LYS A 81 -42.83 -38.21 -26.66
C LYS A 81 -43.65 -37.64 -27.83
N LEU A 82 -43.91 -36.34 -27.79
CA LEU A 82 -44.48 -35.59 -28.91
C LEU A 82 -43.56 -35.75 -30.11
N LYS A 83 -44.08 -36.36 -31.18
CA LYS A 83 -43.38 -36.42 -32.47
C LYS A 83 -43.23 -34.98 -32.97
N SER A 84 -42.01 -34.56 -33.27
CA SER A 84 -41.73 -33.27 -33.90
C SER A 84 -42.46 -33.20 -35.25
N LYS A 85 -43.61 -32.52 -35.28
CA LYS A 85 -44.28 -32.18 -36.52
C LYS A 85 -43.36 -31.21 -37.27
N GLY A 86 -43.13 -31.50 -38.55
CA GLY A 86 -42.12 -30.83 -39.38
C GLY A 86 -42.20 -29.31 -39.28
N GLN A 87 -41.03 -28.68 -39.22
CA GLN A 87 -40.87 -27.23 -39.17
C GLN A 87 -41.62 -26.58 -40.34
N SER A 88 -42.74 -25.92 -40.06
CA SER A 88 -43.30 -24.94 -40.98
C SER A 88 -42.34 -23.75 -41.04
N SER A 89 -42.24 -23.14 -42.22
CA SER A 89 -41.20 -22.19 -42.63
C SER A 89 -40.78 -21.21 -41.53
N MET A 90 -39.47 -21.13 -41.26
CA MET A 90 -38.83 -20.25 -40.27
C MET A 90 -39.12 -18.73 -40.46
N MET A 91 -39.74 -18.31 -41.58
CA MET A 91 -39.99 -16.89 -41.90
C MET A 91 -41.40 -16.40 -41.57
N PHE A 92 -42.36 -17.31 -41.40
CA PHE A 92 -43.73 -17.01 -40.96
C PHE A 92 -44.11 -18.12 -39.98
N GLY A 93 -43.83 -17.89 -38.69
CA GLY A 93 -44.30 -18.78 -37.62
C GLY A 93 -45.82 -18.90 -37.67
N ASP A 94 -46.38 -19.93 -37.02
CA ASP A 94 -47.82 -20.17 -36.99
C ASP A 94 -48.59 -18.96 -36.41
N LEU A 95 -49.03 -18.06 -37.28
CA LEU A 95 -49.72 -16.83 -36.92
C LEU A 95 -50.99 -17.10 -36.11
N SER A 96 -51.66 -18.22 -36.39
CA SER A 96 -52.89 -18.60 -35.70
C SER A 96 -52.62 -18.93 -34.24
N SER A 97 -51.50 -19.61 -33.96
CA SER A 97 -51.02 -19.83 -32.60
C SER A 97 -50.63 -18.52 -31.90
N SER A 98 -50.05 -17.56 -32.64
CA SER A 98 -49.68 -16.26 -32.06
C SER A 98 -50.90 -15.41 -31.69
N LEU A 99 -51.95 -15.42 -32.53
CA LEU A 99 -53.19 -14.68 -32.28
C LEU A 99 -53.98 -15.30 -31.12
N THR A 100 -54.04 -16.63 -31.03
CA THR A 100 -54.70 -17.31 -29.91
C THR A 100 -53.92 -17.10 -28.61
N SER A 101 -52.59 -17.19 -28.63
CA SER A 101 -51.75 -16.86 -27.48
C SER A 101 -51.94 -15.42 -27.00
N ARG A 102 -52.03 -14.46 -27.92
CA ARG A 102 -52.26 -13.05 -27.58
C ARG A 102 -53.63 -12.84 -26.95
N LYS A 103 -54.69 -13.42 -27.52
CA LYS A 103 -56.04 -13.37 -26.94
C LYS A 103 -56.09 -13.97 -25.53
N ASN A 104 -55.40 -15.09 -25.33
CA ASN A 104 -55.32 -15.72 -24.01
C ASN A 104 -54.52 -14.88 -23.02
N ALA A 105 -53.45 -14.22 -23.47
CA ALA A 105 -52.66 -13.32 -22.63
C ALA A 105 -53.45 -12.06 -22.24
N GLU A 106 -54.19 -11.47 -23.18
CA GLU A 106 -55.08 -10.32 -22.95
C GLU A 106 -56.21 -10.70 -21.99
N ALA A 107 -56.89 -11.83 -22.20
CA ALA A 107 -57.92 -12.32 -21.29
C ALA A 107 -57.37 -12.62 -19.89
N ALA A 108 -56.16 -13.16 -19.77
CA ALA A 108 -55.52 -13.39 -18.46
C ALA A 108 -55.18 -12.06 -17.75
N ALA A 109 -54.71 -11.06 -18.48
CA ALA A 109 -54.41 -9.73 -17.94
C ALA A 109 -55.67 -8.95 -17.53
N GLU A 110 -56.80 -9.16 -18.21
CA GLU A 110 -58.10 -8.59 -17.85
C GLU A 110 -58.66 -9.18 -16.56
N VAL A 111 -58.45 -10.48 -16.34
CA VAL A 111 -58.89 -11.16 -15.11
C VAL A 111 -58.04 -10.76 -13.92
N ASP A 112 -56.72 -10.66 -14.10
CA ASP A 112 -55.79 -10.22 -13.06
C ASP A 112 -54.51 -9.61 -13.66
N ALA A 113 -54.26 -8.33 -13.35
CA ALA A 113 -53.09 -7.60 -13.82
C ALA A 113 -51.77 -8.14 -13.25
N SER A 114 -51.80 -8.84 -12.11
CA SER A 114 -50.62 -9.38 -11.43
C SER A 114 -50.12 -10.73 -11.98
N VAL A 115 -50.82 -11.32 -12.96
CA VAL A 115 -50.52 -12.64 -13.54
C VAL A 115 -49.09 -12.78 -14.07
N TYR A 116 -48.49 -11.67 -14.52
CA TYR A 116 -47.13 -11.64 -15.08
C TYR A 116 -46.10 -10.96 -14.16
N GLU A 117 -46.48 -10.56 -12.95
CA GLU A 117 -45.60 -9.90 -11.97
C GLU A 117 -44.68 -10.89 -11.21
N TYR A 118 -44.36 -12.04 -11.81
CA TYR A 118 -43.53 -13.07 -11.17
C TYR A 118 -42.15 -12.53 -10.76
N ASP A 119 -41.52 -11.70 -11.59
CA ASP A 119 -40.18 -11.16 -11.33
C ASP A 119 -40.16 -10.15 -10.18
N THR A 120 -41.21 -9.35 -10.03
CA THR A 120 -41.32 -8.35 -8.94
C THR A 120 -41.50 -9.02 -7.58
N VAL A 121 -42.26 -10.12 -7.53
CA VAL A 121 -42.51 -10.90 -6.30
C VAL A 121 -41.37 -11.88 -6.01
N TYR A 122 -40.67 -12.39 -7.03
CA TYR A 122 -39.57 -13.35 -6.87
C TYR A 122 -38.46 -12.84 -5.96
N ASP A 123 -38.11 -11.56 -6.06
CA ASP A 123 -37.12 -10.93 -5.17
C ASP A 123 -37.59 -10.84 -3.71
N SER A 124 -38.90 -10.74 -3.47
CA SER A 124 -39.48 -10.76 -2.12
C SER A 124 -39.57 -12.19 -1.54
N LEU A 125 -39.74 -13.20 -2.40
CA LEU A 125 -39.77 -14.62 -2.04
C LEU A 125 -38.37 -15.18 -1.76
N LYS A 126 -37.32 -14.53 -2.28
CA LYS A 126 -35.95 -14.86 -1.89
C LYS A 126 -35.83 -14.64 -0.38
N PRO A 127 -35.44 -15.66 0.40
CA PRO A 127 -35.23 -15.49 1.82
C PRO A 127 -34.16 -14.39 1.99
N LYS A 128 -34.55 -13.25 2.56
CA LYS A 128 -33.62 -12.18 2.91
C LYS A 128 -32.57 -12.84 3.80
N LYS A 129 -31.36 -13.03 3.26
CA LYS A 129 -30.23 -13.54 4.04
C LYS A 129 -30.02 -12.54 5.16
N GLN A 130 -30.49 -12.87 6.36
CA GLN A 130 -30.15 -12.08 7.53
C GLN A 130 -28.64 -12.18 7.64
N THR A 131 -27.95 -11.07 7.41
CA THR A 131 -26.50 -11.03 7.56
C THR A 131 -26.20 -11.37 9.00
N THR A 132 -25.75 -12.60 9.23
CA THR A 132 -25.34 -13.02 10.56
C THR A 132 -24.04 -12.27 10.90
N LYS A 133 -23.74 -12.08 12.19
CA LYS A 133 -22.47 -11.45 12.61
C LYS A 133 -21.26 -12.19 12.01
N GLU A 134 -21.39 -13.51 11.83
CA GLU A 134 -20.39 -14.35 11.16
C GLU A 134 -20.14 -13.95 9.70
N ASP A 135 -21.16 -13.51 8.96
CA ASP A 135 -20.98 -13.08 7.56
C ASP A 135 -20.31 -11.70 7.45
N GLN A 136 -20.43 -10.86 8.48
CA GLN A 136 -19.66 -9.62 8.59
C GLN A 136 -18.19 -9.91 8.89
N GLU A 137 -17.92 -10.93 9.71
CA GLU A 137 -16.57 -11.42 10.02
C GLU A 137 -15.91 -12.16 8.84
N LYS A 138 -16.70 -12.78 7.95
CA LYS A 138 -16.22 -13.39 6.70
C LYS A 138 -15.78 -12.38 5.64
N ARG A 139 -16.03 -11.08 5.82
CA ARG A 139 -15.47 -10.07 4.91
C ARG A 139 -13.94 -10.08 5.02
N PRO A 140 -13.20 -10.00 3.91
CA PRO A 140 -11.74 -9.99 3.96
C PRO A 140 -11.23 -8.85 4.85
N LYS A 141 -10.30 -9.18 5.75
CA LYS A 141 -9.78 -8.34 6.84
C LYS A 141 -9.32 -6.94 6.40
N TYR A 142 -8.95 -6.77 5.13
CA TYR A 142 -8.38 -5.53 4.59
C TYR A 142 -9.29 -4.78 3.60
N MET A 143 -10.38 -5.38 3.12
CA MET A 143 -11.20 -4.75 2.08
C MET A 143 -11.82 -3.45 2.56
N LYS A 144 -12.23 -3.39 3.83
CA LYS A 144 -12.74 -2.16 4.44
C LYS A 144 -11.69 -1.05 4.37
N ASN A 145 -10.43 -1.35 4.69
CA ASN A 145 -9.35 -0.37 4.66
C ASN A 145 -9.01 0.06 3.23
N ILE A 146 -9.08 -0.86 2.26
CA ILE A 146 -8.85 -0.55 0.84
C ILE A 146 -9.93 0.37 0.31
N LEU A 147 -11.21 0.08 0.61
CA LEU A 147 -12.33 0.93 0.23
C LEU A 147 -12.23 2.31 0.90
N GLN A 148 -11.96 2.34 2.20
CA GLN A 148 -11.74 3.59 2.92
C GLN A 148 -10.58 4.40 2.32
N ALA A 149 -9.45 3.76 2.00
CA ALA A 149 -8.32 4.43 1.36
C ALA A 149 -8.60 4.90 -0.07
N ALA A 150 -9.43 4.17 -0.82
CA ALA A 150 -9.89 4.62 -2.13
C ALA A 150 -10.80 5.85 -1.98
N ASP A 151 -11.67 5.87 -0.99
CA ASP A 151 -12.55 7.00 -0.71
C ASP A 151 -11.77 8.22 -0.21
N THR A 152 -10.76 8.06 0.64
CA THR A 152 -9.88 9.18 1.03
C THR A 152 -9.15 9.76 -0.18
N ARG A 153 -8.54 8.92 -1.02
CA ARG A 153 -7.87 9.40 -2.25
C ARG A 153 -8.79 10.14 -3.19
N LYS A 154 -10.05 9.69 -3.33
CA LYS A 154 -11.05 10.41 -4.15
C LYS A 154 -11.34 11.78 -3.58
N ARG A 155 -11.51 11.90 -2.25
CA ARG A 155 -11.70 13.20 -1.60
C ARG A 155 -10.48 14.09 -1.78
N ASP A 156 -9.27 13.55 -1.56
CA ASP A 156 -8.02 14.29 -1.71
C ASP A 156 -7.83 14.80 -3.14
N ALA A 157 -8.20 13.99 -4.14
CA ALA A 157 -8.15 14.38 -5.55
C ALA A 157 -9.11 15.55 -5.85
N LEU A 158 -10.35 15.49 -5.34
CA LEU A 158 -11.32 16.59 -5.49
C LEU A 158 -10.83 17.88 -4.84
N ILE A 159 -10.27 17.79 -3.62
CA ILE A 159 -9.70 18.95 -2.92
C ILE A 159 -8.50 19.52 -3.69
N ALA A 160 -7.66 18.67 -4.27
CA ALA A 160 -6.51 19.10 -5.06
C ALA A 160 -6.94 19.80 -6.36
N GLU A 161 -7.93 19.27 -7.05
CA GLU A 161 -8.52 19.90 -8.24
C GLU A 161 -9.15 21.26 -7.89
N GLU A 162 -9.88 21.36 -6.79
CA GLU A 162 -10.47 22.64 -6.35
C GLU A 162 -9.39 23.67 -5.98
N LYS A 163 -8.34 23.28 -5.27
CA LYS A 163 -7.20 24.15 -4.98
C LYS A 163 -6.45 24.56 -6.25
N LYS A 164 -6.38 23.66 -7.24
CA LYS A 164 -5.79 23.95 -8.55
C LYS A 164 -6.63 24.99 -9.30
N ILE A 165 -7.95 24.81 -9.37
CA ILE A 165 -8.88 25.77 -9.99
C ILE A 165 -8.82 27.13 -9.28
N ALA A 166 -8.76 27.13 -7.94
CA ALA A 166 -8.61 28.37 -7.17
C ALA A 166 -7.31 29.10 -7.51
N ARG A 167 -6.18 28.38 -7.59
CA ARG A 167 -4.88 28.93 -7.97
C ARG A 167 -4.86 29.44 -9.41
N GLU A 168 -5.45 28.71 -10.34
CA GLU A 168 -5.61 29.13 -11.74
C GLU A 168 -6.44 30.41 -11.82
N ARG A 169 -7.53 30.50 -11.05
CA ARG A 169 -8.38 31.70 -10.99
C ARG A 169 -7.72 32.88 -10.30
N GLU A 170 -6.82 32.66 -9.35
CA GLU A 170 -6.01 33.72 -8.74
C GLU A 170 -4.99 34.25 -9.74
N ALA A 171 -4.33 33.36 -10.50
CA ALA A 171 -3.38 33.73 -11.55
C ALA A 171 -4.06 34.46 -12.73
N GLU A 172 -5.22 34.00 -13.19
CA GLU A 172 -6.05 34.67 -14.20
C GLU A 172 -6.80 35.88 -13.61
N GLY A 173 -6.90 35.96 -12.28
CA GLY A 173 -7.66 36.97 -11.56
C GLY A 173 -7.13 38.38 -11.73
N GLU A 174 -5.84 38.55 -12.08
CA GLU A 174 -5.26 39.85 -12.43
C GLU A 174 -5.80 40.36 -13.77
N GLU A 175 -6.09 39.48 -14.73
CA GLU A 175 -6.63 39.82 -16.06
C GLU A 175 -8.17 39.98 -16.03
N TYR A 176 -8.85 39.37 -15.06
CA TYR A 176 -10.31 39.36 -14.92
C TYR A 176 -10.80 40.05 -13.65
N ALA A 177 -9.98 40.91 -13.03
CA ALA A 177 -10.31 41.64 -11.80
C ALA A 177 -11.57 42.52 -11.95
N ASP A 178 -11.76 43.12 -13.12
CA ASP A 178 -12.88 44.01 -13.43
C ASP A 178 -14.18 43.25 -13.78
N LYS A 179 -14.14 41.91 -13.87
CA LYS A 179 -15.31 41.09 -14.25
C LYS A 179 -15.90 40.39 -13.03
N GLU A 180 -17.22 40.32 -12.98
CA GLU A 180 -17.95 39.71 -11.87
C GLU A 180 -17.69 38.18 -11.79
N LYS A 181 -17.41 37.68 -10.58
CA LYS A 181 -17.15 36.26 -10.32
C LYS A 181 -18.47 35.52 -10.04
N PHE A 182 -19.00 34.81 -11.03
CA PHE A 182 -20.17 33.97 -10.83
C PHE A 182 -19.78 32.55 -10.41
N VAL A 183 -20.32 32.12 -9.27
CA VAL A 183 -20.17 30.75 -8.76
C VAL A 183 -21.54 30.10 -8.75
N THR A 184 -21.67 28.94 -9.41
CA THR A 184 -22.92 28.20 -9.48
C THR A 184 -23.33 27.69 -8.09
N GLU A 185 -24.64 27.59 -7.82
CA GLU A 185 -25.14 27.10 -6.52
C GLU A 185 -24.62 25.69 -6.19
N ALA A 186 -24.46 24.84 -7.21
CA ALA A 186 -23.90 23.50 -7.07
C ALA A 186 -22.45 23.54 -6.58
N TYR A 187 -21.62 24.44 -7.11
CA TYR A 187 -20.23 24.57 -6.69
C TYR A 187 -20.11 25.17 -5.28
N LYS A 188 -21.00 26.09 -4.90
CA LYS A 188 -21.07 26.59 -3.52
C LYS A 188 -21.38 25.46 -2.54
N LYS A 189 -22.37 24.63 -2.85
CA LYS A 189 -22.73 23.44 -2.04
C LYS A 189 -21.58 22.45 -1.95
N GLN A 190 -20.91 22.15 -3.07
CA GLN A 190 -19.74 21.27 -3.10
C GLN A 190 -18.60 21.82 -2.21
N GLN A 191 -18.33 23.13 -2.28
CA GLN A 191 -17.30 23.76 -1.46
C GLN A 191 -17.66 23.72 0.04
N GLU A 192 -18.92 23.94 0.39
CA GLU A 192 -19.41 23.87 1.77
C GLU A 192 -19.36 22.43 2.31
N GLU A 193 -19.74 21.43 1.51
CA GLU A 193 -19.64 20.02 1.86
C GLU A 193 -18.19 19.61 2.09
N ASN A 194 -17.27 20.04 1.21
CA ASN A 194 -15.85 19.76 1.37
C ASN A 194 -15.27 20.44 2.61
N LYS A 195 -15.58 21.72 2.86
CA LYS A 195 -15.16 22.43 4.07
C LYS A 195 -15.66 21.75 5.34
N ARG A 196 -16.92 21.33 5.35
CA ARG A 196 -17.50 20.60 6.49
C ARG A 196 -16.81 19.26 6.71
N LEU A 197 -16.53 18.51 5.64
CA LEU A 197 -15.81 17.25 5.73
C LEU A 197 -14.37 17.43 6.21
N GLU A 198 -13.67 18.48 5.76
CA GLU A 198 -12.33 18.85 6.23
C GLU A 198 -12.34 19.22 7.71
N GLU A 199 -13.33 19.98 8.19
CA GLU A 199 -13.48 20.33 9.60
C GLU A 199 -13.79 19.09 10.47
N GLU A 200 -14.65 18.20 9.99
CA GLU A 200 -14.98 16.94 10.68
C GLU A 200 -13.76 15.99 10.73
N GLU A 201 -13.02 15.83 9.62
CA GLU A 201 -11.77 15.06 9.59
C GLU A 201 -10.69 15.71 10.47
N LYS A 202 -10.52 17.03 10.43
CA LYS A 202 -9.56 17.74 11.28
C LYS A 202 -9.90 17.59 12.76
N ARG A 203 -11.17 17.72 13.13
CA ARG A 203 -11.62 17.47 14.51
C ARG A 203 -11.34 16.03 14.92
N ARG A 204 -11.62 15.07 14.03
CA ARG A 204 -11.34 13.65 14.28
C ARG A 204 -9.84 13.38 14.41
N GLU A 205 -9.02 13.98 13.56
CA GLU A 205 -7.56 13.90 13.62
C GLU A 205 -7.04 14.53 14.91
N GLU A 206 -7.59 15.66 15.37
CA GLU A 206 -7.21 16.25 16.65
C GLU A 206 -7.59 15.36 17.84
N GLU A 207 -8.75 14.68 17.78
CA GLU A 207 -9.17 13.70 18.78
C GLU A 207 -8.30 12.43 18.74
N GLU A 208 -7.98 11.93 17.55
CA GLU A 208 -7.06 10.80 17.35
C GLU A 208 -5.64 11.17 17.75
N ALA A 209 -5.16 12.38 17.47
CA ALA A 209 -3.88 12.89 17.93
C ALA A 209 -3.86 13.02 19.44
N LYS A 210 -4.92 13.54 20.08
CA LYS A 210 -5.06 13.56 21.54
C LYS A 210 -5.05 12.16 22.14
N LYS A 211 -5.68 11.18 21.49
CA LYS A 211 -5.64 9.76 21.89
C LYS A 211 -4.28 9.12 21.64
N ASN A 212 -3.60 9.48 20.55
CA ASN A 212 -2.28 9.00 20.16
C ASN A 212 -1.12 9.70 20.90
N LYS A 213 -1.41 10.76 21.69
CA LYS A 213 -0.44 11.35 22.64
C LYS A 213 0.01 10.36 23.74
N THR A 214 -0.60 9.17 23.84
CA THR A 214 -0.10 8.04 24.63
C THR A 214 0.76 7.08 23.80
N GLY A 215 1.41 7.58 22.75
CA GLY A 215 2.20 6.80 21.79
C GLY A 215 3.50 6.21 22.33
N GLY A 216 3.44 5.02 22.92
CA GLY A 216 4.61 4.15 23.14
C GLY A 216 5.82 4.78 23.87
N MET A 217 6.97 4.13 23.78
CA MET A 217 8.19 4.56 24.48
C MET A 217 8.73 5.91 23.97
N SER A 218 8.62 6.21 22.66
CA SER A 218 9.14 7.46 22.10
C SER A 218 8.34 8.70 22.52
N ALA A 219 7.01 8.61 22.67
CA ALA A 219 6.24 9.72 23.23
C ALA A 219 6.47 9.86 24.75
N PHE A 220 6.80 8.77 25.45
CA PHE A 220 7.22 8.86 26.86
C PHE A 220 8.53 9.64 27.01
N TYR A 221 9.56 9.33 26.21
CA TYR A 221 10.81 10.09 26.23
C TYR A 221 10.62 11.55 25.81
N ARG A 222 9.78 11.82 24.80
CA ARG A 222 9.44 13.19 24.39
C ARG A 222 8.78 13.97 25.53
N LYS A 223 7.77 13.39 26.18
CA LYS A 223 7.10 14.01 27.34
C LYS A 223 8.04 14.24 28.52
N LEU A 224 9.02 13.36 28.74
CA LEU A 224 9.99 13.54 29.81
C LEU A 224 10.89 14.75 29.51
N LEU A 225 11.41 14.86 28.29
CA LEU A 225 12.21 16.00 27.85
C LEU A 225 11.40 17.31 27.87
N ASP A 226 10.17 17.30 27.35
CA ASP A 226 9.28 18.47 27.38
C ASP A 226 9.03 18.93 28.83
N LYS A 227 8.92 17.98 29.77
CA LYS A 227 8.71 18.28 31.19
C LYS A 227 9.97 18.84 31.86
N ASP A 228 11.16 18.35 31.49
CA ASP A 228 12.41 18.88 32.00
C ASP A 228 12.72 20.27 31.42
N GLU A 229 12.37 20.52 30.15
CA GLU A 229 12.45 21.84 29.52
C GLU A 229 11.47 22.83 30.16
N GLN A 230 10.24 22.41 30.47
CA GLN A 230 9.27 23.23 31.21
C GLN A 230 9.83 23.63 32.58
N ARG A 231 10.37 22.67 33.35
CA ARG A 231 11.00 22.94 34.66
C ARG A 231 12.14 23.92 34.56
N HIS A 232 12.99 23.78 33.53
CA HIS A 232 14.08 24.72 33.29
C HIS A 232 13.54 26.12 32.95
N SER A 233 12.54 26.20 32.08
CA SER A 233 11.92 27.47 31.70
C SER A 233 11.26 28.19 32.89
N ASP A 234 10.63 27.44 33.79
CA ASP A 234 10.02 27.99 35.00
C ASP A 234 11.09 28.46 36.00
N ALA A 235 12.20 27.73 36.12
CA ALA A 235 13.34 28.14 36.94
C ALA A 235 13.99 29.43 36.42
N VAL A 236 14.17 29.55 35.10
CA VAL A 236 14.69 30.77 34.46
C VAL A 236 13.74 31.94 34.67
N LYS A 237 12.43 31.75 34.43
CA LYS A 237 11.42 32.81 34.68
C LYS A 237 11.39 33.24 36.14
N ALA A 238 11.47 32.30 37.08
CA ALA A 238 11.52 32.63 38.50
C ALA A 238 12.79 33.44 38.86
N ALA A 239 13.94 33.10 38.27
CA ALA A 239 15.18 33.88 38.44
C ALA A 239 15.08 35.28 37.78
N GLU A 240 14.45 35.38 36.60
CA GLU A 240 14.18 36.65 35.94
C GLU A 240 13.21 37.54 36.73
N GLU A 241 12.20 36.95 37.38
CA GLU A 241 11.27 37.69 38.24
C GLU A 241 11.94 38.14 39.54
N GLN A 242 12.81 37.31 40.13
CA GLN A 242 13.63 37.67 41.29
C GLN A 242 14.57 38.84 40.97
N THR A 243 15.25 38.80 39.83
CA THR A 243 16.16 39.88 39.37
C THR A 243 15.39 41.16 38.99
N LYS A 244 14.18 41.05 38.42
CA LYS A 244 13.32 42.24 38.16
C LYS A 244 12.72 42.84 39.41
N SER A 245 12.43 42.02 40.43
CA SER A 245 11.98 42.50 41.74
C SER A 245 13.11 43.11 42.57
N SER A 246 14.36 42.98 42.12
CA SER A 246 15.57 43.48 42.79
C SER A 246 16.36 44.47 41.91
N ALA A 247 15.83 45.68 41.66
CA ALA A 247 16.68 46.87 41.46
C ALA A 247 15.89 48.22 41.52
N PRO A 248 16.50 49.35 41.99
CA PRO A 248 17.75 49.49 42.74
C PRO A 248 17.57 50.20 44.10
N ALA A 249 18.17 49.67 45.16
CA ALA A 249 18.42 50.42 46.39
C ALA A 249 19.74 49.96 47.03
N ARG A 250 20.74 50.84 46.93
CA ARG A 250 21.93 51.01 47.78
C ARG A 250 23.04 49.94 47.76
N GLU A 251 24.24 50.51 47.65
CA GLU A 251 25.57 49.98 47.92
C GLU A 251 25.63 49.23 49.26
N GLU A 252 26.27 48.05 49.24
CA GLU A 252 27.38 47.63 50.11
C GLU A 252 27.60 46.11 49.88
N THR A 253 28.81 45.79 49.43
CA THR A 253 29.54 44.52 49.63
C THR A 253 28.84 43.19 49.33
N ASP A 254 29.12 42.62 48.16
CA ASP A 254 29.32 41.17 48.02
C ASP A 254 30.34 40.90 46.90
N ASP A 255 31.60 40.77 47.30
CA ASP A 255 32.73 40.33 46.48
C ASP A 255 32.63 38.81 46.26
N THR A 256 31.75 38.35 45.36
CA THR A 256 31.76 36.95 44.92
C THR A 256 31.46 36.72 43.43
N GLU A 257 31.53 37.75 42.57
CA GLU A 257 31.31 37.56 41.12
C GLU A 257 32.32 38.25 40.18
N ASN A 258 33.43 38.82 40.71
CA ASN A 258 34.50 39.44 39.90
C ASN A 258 35.87 38.73 40.03
N GLU A 259 35.90 37.41 40.23
CA GLU A 259 37.17 36.64 40.22
C GLU A 259 37.68 36.32 38.80
N ASN A 260 36.97 36.72 37.74
CA ASN A 260 37.34 36.40 36.36
C ASN A 260 38.24 37.45 35.67
N ASP A 261 38.53 38.59 36.32
CA ASP A 261 39.30 39.69 35.70
C ASP A 261 40.74 39.82 36.20
N LYS A 262 41.20 38.94 37.10
CA LYS A 262 42.62 38.90 37.49
C LYS A 262 43.44 38.34 36.34
N THR A 263 44.44 39.10 35.87
CA THR A 263 45.28 38.66 34.75
C THR A 263 46.00 37.35 35.11
N GLU A 264 46.23 36.47 34.12
CA GLU A 264 46.89 35.16 34.34
C GLU A 264 48.25 35.31 35.06
N ALA A 265 48.91 36.46 34.91
CA ALA A 265 50.16 36.82 35.56
C ALA A 265 50.03 37.10 37.06
N ASP A 266 48.95 37.75 37.49
CA ASP A 266 48.72 38.08 38.90
C ASP A 266 48.37 36.82 39.70
N LEU A 267 47.60 35.93 39.08
CA LEU A 267 47.23 34.64 39.67
C LEU A 267 48.45 33.72 39.82
N ALA A 268 49.40 33.78 38.87
CA ALA A 268 50.67 33.06 38.95
C ALA A 268 51.57 33.56 40.09
N LYS A 269 51.65 34.89 40.29
CA LYS A 269 52.42 35.49 41.40
C LYS A 269 51.85 35.13 42.76
N GLU A 270 50.52 35.21 42.90
CA GLU A 270 49.83 34.85 44.15
C GLU A 270 50.01 33.35 44.47
N LEU A 271 50.00 32.49 43.46
CA LEU A 271 50.29 31.06 43.64
C LEU A 271 51.76 30.80 44.01
N ASN A 272 52.70 31.55 43.45
CA ASN A 272 54.13 31.48 43.81
C ASN A 272 54.38 31.93 45.27
N GLU A 273 53.70 32.99 45.73
CA GLU A 273 53.73 33.43 47.12
C GLU A 273 53.10 32.38 48.06
N LYS A 274 52.06 31.68 47.59
CA LYS A 274 51.43 30.55 48.29
C LYS A 274 52.22 29.23 48.19
N GLY A 275 53.40 29.24 47.58
CA GLY A 275 54.33 28.10 47.53
C GLY A 275 54.11 27.11 46.39
N ALA A 276 53.27 27.44 45.40
CA ALA A 276 53.29 26.75 44.11
C ALA A 276 54.52 27.21 43.31
N SER A 277 55.00 26.39 42.36
CA SER A 277 56.09 26.78 41.46
C SER A 277 55.54 26.93 40.04
N VAL A 278 55.00 28.11 39.75
CA VAL A 278 54.49 28.51 38.44
C VAL A 278 55.59 29.28 37.70
N ALA A 279 56.08 28.72 36.59
CA ALA A 279 57.10 29.38 35.77
C ALA A 279 56.47 30.47 34.88
N ILE A 280 57.02 31.68 34.95
CA ILE A 280 56.56 32.86 34.18
C ILE A 280 57.72 33.29 33.26
N ASN A 281 57.43 33.55 31.98
CA ASN A 281 58.40 34.09 31.01
C ASN A 281 58.67 35.58 31.24
N GLU A 282 59.72 36.13 30.61
CA GLU A 282 60.07 37.56 30.69
C GLU A 282 58.93 38.49 30.21
N ASP A 283 58.03 37.99 29.34
CA ASP A 283 56.83 38.69 28.85
C ASP A 283 55.62 38.60 29.82
N GLY A 284 55.79 38.05 31.03
CA GLY A 284 54.73 37.94 32.03
C GLY A 284 53.68 36.85 31.75
N GLN A 285 53.92 35.98 30.76
CA GLN A 285 53.03 34.86 30.43
C GLN A 285 53.42 33.58 31.18
N VAL A 286 52.42 32.82 31.64
CA VAL A 286 52.63 31.54 32.32
C VAL A 286 52.98 30.46 31.32
N VAL A 287 54.13 29.80 31.51
CA VAL A 287 54.67 28.80 30.58
C VAL A 287 53.78 27.57 30.47
N ASP A 288 53.19 27.13 31.58
CA ASP A 288 52.26 26.00 31.61
C ASP A 288 51.00 26.36 32.42
N LYS A 289 49.90 26.60 31.71
CA LYS A 289 48.59 26.95 32.30
C LYS A 289 48.05 25.89 33.26
N ARG A 290 48.57 24.65 33.21
CA ARG A 290 48.19 23.60 34.17
C ARG A 290 48.70 23.86 35.57
N GLN A 291 49.79 24.62 35.71
CA GLN A 291 50.34 24.99 37.02
C GLN A 291 49.48 26.02 37.76
N LEU A 292 48.61 26.74 37.04
CA LEU A 292 47.58 27.62 37.62
C LEU A 292 46.39 26.84 38.19
N LEU A 293 46.20 25.58 37.75
CA LEU A 293 45.13 24.74 38.27
C LEU A 293 45.56 24.20 39.63
N ARG A 294 44.95 24.73 40.69
CA ARG A 294 45.07 24.18 42.05
C ARG A 294 44.70 22.70 41.99
N GLY A 295 45.65 21.81 42.30
CA GLY A 295 45.47 20.37 42.34
C GLY A 295 44.45 19.96 43.41
N GLY A 296 43.16 20.06 43.07
CA GLY A 296 42.03 19.66 43.89
C GLY A 296 41.33 18.49 43.23
N LEU A 297 41.17 17.40 43.99
CA LEU A 297 40.46 16.16 43.64
C LEU A 297 41.27 15.10 42.87
N ASN A 298 42.29 14.54 43.54
CA ASN A 298 42.77 13.17 43.29
C ASN A 298 43.39 12.60 44.56
N VAL A 299 42.56 12.28 45.56
CA VAL A 299 42.96 11.45 46.70
C VAL A 299 42.85 9.98 46.29
N GLY A 300 43.67 9.58 45.31
CA GLY A 300 43.86 8.18 44.95
C GLY A 300 44.90 7.55 45.88
N ALA A 301 44.58 6.39 46.47
CA ALA A 301 45.45 5.67 47.39
C ALA A 301 46.87 5.47 46.81
N LYS A 302 47.88 5.86 47.59
CA LYS A 302 49.31 5.73 47.25
C LYS A 302 49.68 4.27 46.99
N LYS A 303 50.19 3.97 45.80
CA LYS A 303 50.96 2.75 45.52
C LYS A 303 52.45 3.11 45.51
N LYS A 304 53.25 2.35 46.28
CA LYS A 304 54.71 2.50 46.39
C LYS A 304 55.39 2.34 45.03
N GLU A 305 56.27 3.29 44.70
CA GLU A 305 57.23 3.14 43.62
C GLU A 305 58.45 2.33 44.08
N SER A 306 58.96 1.48 43.19
CA SER A 306 60.37 1.09 43.17
C SER A 306 60.96 1.60 41.86
N ALA A 307 62.05 2.36 42.01
CA ALA A 307 62.82 2.98 40.97
C ALA A 307 63.39 1.98 39.95
N GLN A 308 63.50 2.42 38.69
CA GLN A 308 64.77 2.31 37.95
C GLN A 308 64.79 3.30 36.78
N ARG A 309 65.91 4.03 36.71
CA ARG A 309 66.35 4.81 35.55
C ARG A 309 66.85 3.83 34.49
N ASP A 310 66.54 4.09 33.22
CA ASP A 310 67.55 3.95 32.18
C ASP A 310 67.23 4.80 30.95
N SER A 311 68.29 5.41 30.44
CA SER A 311 68.35 6.39 29.37
C SER A 311 68.33 5.76 27.98
N GLY A 312 67.70 6.45 27.02
CA GLY A 312 68.12 6.45 25.62
C GLY A 312 67.46 5.41 24.70
N ARG A 313 66.36 5.80 24.04
CA ARG A 313 66.06 5.35 22.67
C ARG A 313 65.03 6.27 22.01
N GLN A 314 65.41 6.81 20.85
CA GLN A 314 64.49 7.49 19.93
C GLN A 314 63.32 6.57 19.61
N ALA A 315 62.10 7.03 19.87
CA ALA A 315 60.87 6.31 19.55
C ALA A 315 60.27 6.92 18.28
N GLU A 316 60.55 6.32 17.13
CA GLU A 316 59.67 6.47 15.98
C GLU A 316 58.38 5.70 16.24
N LEU A 317 57.26 6.42 16.21
CA LEU A 317 55.91 5.88 16.33
C LEU A 317 55.57 5.08 15.06
N PRO A 318 55.25 3.77 15.14
CA PRO A 318 54.70 3.07 13.99
C PRO A 318 53.26 3.53 13.80
N GLN A 319 52.99 4.21 12.68
CA GLN A 319 51.63 4.48 12.23
C GLN A 319 50.86 3.16 12.13
N LYS A 320 49.71 3.10 12.82
CA LYS A 320 48.77 1.97 12.75
C LYS A 320 48.09 1.94 11.37
N GLU A 321 48.70 1.28 10.39
CA GLU A 321 48.07 0.98 9.09
C GLU A 321 47.01 -0.14 9.14
N THR A 322 46.89 -0.84 10.27
CA THR A 322 46.02 -2.03 10.40
C THR A 322 44.52 -1.72 10.47
N THR A 323 44.12 -0.47 10.71
CA THR A 323 42.71 -0.04 10.74
C THR A 323 42.12 0.21 9.35
N ASN A 324 42.96 0.57 8.37
CA ASN A 324 42.51 0.88 7.00
C ASN A 324 42.08 -0.36 6.21
N HIS A 325 42.72 -1.51 6.44
CA HIS A 325 42.40 -2.74 5.71
C HIS A 325 41.04 -3.34 6.11
N GLN A 326 40.67 -3.24 7.40
CA GLN A 326 39.37 -3.67 7.91
C GLN A 326 38.24 -2.75 7.44
N PHE A 327 38.49 -1.44 7.35
CA PHE A 327 37.53 -0.48 6.79
C PHE A 327 37.28 -0.72 5.29
N ARG A 328 38.33 -0.97 4.50
CA ARG A 328 38.21 -1.32 3.07
C ARG A 328 37.45 -2.62 2.85
N ARG A 329 37.68 -3.66 3.67
CA ARG A 329 36.94 -4.93 3.58
C ARG A 329 35.44 -4.74 3.89
N ARG A 330 35.11 -3.89 4.87
CA ARG A 330 33.72 -3.56 5.23
C ARG A 330 33.04 -2.70 4.15
N GLN A 331 33.77 -1.78 3.52
CA GLN A 331 33.28 -1.01 2.37
C GLN A 331 33.01 -1.93 1.17
N ALA A 332 33.94 -2.83 0.82
CA ALA A 332 33.75 -3.79 -0.26
C ALA A 332 32.55 -4.73 -0.04
N GLN A 333 32.26 -5.12 1.19
CA GLN A 333 31.05 -5.90 1.52
C GLN A 333 29.76 -5.08 1.34
N ARG A 334 29.77 -3.81 1.77
CA ARG A 334 28.64 -2.90 1.58
C ARG A 334 28.39 -2.63 0.09
N GLU A 335 29.44 -2.37 -0.68
CA GLU A 335 29.35 -2.15 -2.13
C GLU A 335 28.75 -3.35 -2.87
N ARG A 336 29.09 -4.58 -2.45
CA ARG A 336 28.47 -5.79 -3.02
C ARG A 336 26.99 -5.91 -2.68
N GLN A 337 26.61 -5.57 -1.44
CA GLN A 337 25.20 -5.58 -1.01
C GLN A 337 24.39 -4.47 -1.68
N THR A 338 24.95 -3.26 -1.82
CA THR A 338 24.30 -2.15 -2.52
C THR A 338 24.16 -2.45 -4.00
N ARG A 339 25.17 -3.04 -4.64
CA ARG A 339 25.10 -3.45 -6.05
C ARG A 339 24.06 -4.54 -6.29
N MET A 340 23.88 -5.48 -5.35
CA MET A 340 22.80 -6.48 -5.43
C MET A 340 21.42 -5.82 -5.34
N MET A 341 21.21 -4.89 -4.41
CA MET A 341 19.94 -4.16 -4.31
C MET A 341 19.69 -3.25 -5.51
N GLU A 342 20.73 -2.61 -6.03
CA GLU A 342 20.68 -1.80 -7.23
C GLU A 342 20.31 -2.65 -8.46
N GLN A 343 20.90 -3.84 -8.61
CA GLN A 343 20.52 -4.78 -9.66
C GLN A 343 19.06 -5.24 -9.54
N GLN A 344 18.57 -5.52 -8.34
CA GLN A 344 17.15 -5.87 -8.12
C GLN A 344 16.22 -4.70 -8.46
N LEU A 345 16.60 -3.48 -8.11
CA LEU A 345 15.87 -2.26 -8.47
C LEU A 345 15.88 -2.06 -9.99
N GLU A 346 17.03 -2.19 -10.63
CA GLU A 346 17.20 -2.03 -12.07
C GLU A 346 16.40 -3.10 -12.84
N GLU A 347 16.42 -4.36 -12.39
CA GLU A 347 15.58 -5.42 -12.94
C GLU A 347 14.09 -5.11 -12.79
N SER A 348 13.65 -4.59 -11.64
CA SER A 348 12.24 -4.20 -11.46
C SER A 348 11.85 -3.04 -12.38
N MET A 349 12.74 -2.05 -12.55
CA MET A 349 12.53 -0.88 -13.41
C MET A 349 12.60 -1.25 -14.89
N LYS A 350 13.38 -2.27 -15.25
CA LYS A 350 13.42 -2.82 -16.60
C LYS A 350 12.14 -3.59 -16.91
N ARG A 351 11.68 -4.45 -15.98
CA ARG A 351 10.40 -5.17 -16.14
C ARG A 351 9.23 -4.20 -16.27
N SER A 352 9.16 -3.15 -15.46
CA SER A 352 8.10 -2.15 -15.59
C SER A 352 8.14 -1.42 -16.92
N ARG A 353 9.33 -1.05 -17.43
CA ARG A 353 9.47 -0.45 -18.77
C ARG A 353 9.07 -1.40 -19.89
N ASP A 354 9.44 -2.67 -19.79
CA ASP A 354 9.09 -3.69 -20.77
C ASP A 354 7.56 -3.95 -20.77
N GLU A 355 6.92 -3.96 -19.60
CA GLU A 355 5.46 -4.05 -19.45
C GLU A 355 4.75 -2.82 -20.01
N GLU A 356 5.24 -1.61 -19.74
CA GLU A 356 4.69 -0.38 -20.32
C GLU A 356 4.84 -0.34 -21.85
N ALA A 357 5.97 -0.79 -22.38
CA ALA A 357 6.19 -0.89 -23.83
C ALA A 357 5.23 -1.92 -24.46
N ALA A 358 5.04 -3.08 -23.85
CA ALA A 358 4.09 -4.09 -24.30
C ALA A 358 2.64 -3.56 -24.27
N GLN A 359 2.25 -2.84 -23.22
CA GLN A 359 0.93 -2.20 -23.13
C GLN A 359 0.75 -1.15 -24.23
N ARG A 360 1.77 -0.34 -24.53
CA ARG A 360 1.73 0.64 -25.63
C ARG A 360 1.58 -0.06 -26.98
N GLU A 361 2.33 -1.13 -27.23
CA GLU A 361 2.16 -1.92 -28.46
C GLU A 361 0.77 -2.54 -28.57
N GLU A 362 0.19 -3.02 -27.46
CA GLU A 362 -1.17 -3.56 -27.43
C GLU A 362 -2.21 -2.49 -27.74
N ILE A 363 -2.08 -1.29 -27.13
CA ILE A 363 -2.93 -0.14 -27.44
C ILE A 363 -2.80 0.27 -28.90
N GLU A 364 -1.58 0.30 -29.45
CA GLU A 364 -1.36 0.59 -30.87
C GLU A 364 -1.96 -0.47 -31.79
N ARG A 365 -1.82 -1.76 -31.47
CA ARG A 365 -2.44 -2.84 -32.23
C ARG A 365 -3.96 -2.75 -32.17
N ALA A 366 -4.53 -2.48 -30.99
CA ALA A 366 -5.96 -2.27 -30.80
C ALA A 366 -6.47 -1.03 -31.55
N ALA A 367 -5.69 0.05 -31.58
CA ALA A 367 -6.00 1.25 -32.36
C ALA A 367 -5.94 0.97 -33.88
N LYS A 368 -4.93 0.22 -34.34
CA LYS A 368 -4.77 -0.19 -35.74
C LYS A 368 -5.86 -1.18 -36.19
N SER A 369 -6.38 -2.03 -35.29
CA SER A 369 -7.46 -2.98 -35.61
C SER A 369 -8.86 -2.38 -35.54
N ARG A 370 -9.03 -1.26 -34.82
CA ARG A 370 -10.31 -0.56 -34.74
C ARG A 370 -10.48 0.34 -35.97
N LYS A 371 -11.56 0.11 -36.71
CA LYS A 371 -11.95 0.99 -37.83
C LYS A 371 -12.18 2.39 -37.30
N THR A 372 -11.54 3.37 -37.92
CA THR A 372 -11.72 4.78 -37.56
C THR A 372 -13.12 5.24 -37.96
N GLU A 373 -13.65 6.26 -37.28
CA GLU A 373 -14.98 6.81 -37.59
C GLU A 373 -15.09 7.31 -39.04
N GLY A 374 -13.98 7.79 -39.62
CA GLY A 374 -13.89 8.18 -41.03
C GLY A 374 -13.99 7.01 -42.02
N GLU A 375 -13.44 5.84 -41.68
CA GLU A 375 -13.64 4.63 -42.50
C GLU A 375 -15.09 4.15 -42.46
N ILE A 376 -15.73 4.28 -41.30
CA ILE A 376 -17.14 3.93 -41.10
C ILE A 376 -18.04 4.89 -41.88
N SER A 377 -17.79 6.21 -41.85
CA SER A 377 -18.57 7.19 -42.63
C SER A 377 -18.35 7.00 -44.13
N SER A 378 -17.10 6.81 -44.58
CA SER A 378 -16.78 6.52 -45.98
C SER A 378 -17.41 5.22 -46.49
N ALA A 379 -17.48 4.18 -45.65
CA ALA A 379 -18.17 2.93 -45.99
C ALA A 379 -19.69 3.14 -46.10
N LYS A 380 -20.28 3.92 -45.19
CA LYS A 380 -21.70 4.30 -45.24
C LYS A 380 -22.03 5.12 -46.49
N GLU A 381 -21.20 6.10 -46.85
CA GLU A 381 -21.39 6.92 -48.06
C GLU A 381 -21.31 6.07 -49.34
N ARG A 382 -20.32 5.19 -49.45
CA ARG A 382 -20.20 4.25 -50.58
C ARG A 382 -21.39 3.31 -50.68
N TYR A 383 -21.91 2.84 -49.54
CA TYR A 383 -23.11 2.01 -49.50
C TYR A 383 -24.35 2.78 -49.97
N LEU A 384 -24.54 4.01 -49.49
CA LEU A 384 -25.65 4.87 -49.91
C LEU A 384 -25.57 5.23 -51.40
N ALA A 385 -24.37 5.52 -51.92
CA ALA A 385 -24.16 5.77 -53.34
C ALA A 385 -24.51 4.54 -54.19
N ARG A 386 -24.05 3.35 -53.79
CA ARG A 386 -24.40 2.09 -54.48
C ARG A 386 -25.90 1.82 -54.45
N LYS A 387 -26.57 2.12 -53.33
CA LYS A 387 -28.02 1.97 -53.21
C LYS A 387 -28.78 2.94 -54.12
N ARG A 388 -28.38 4.22 -54.15
CA ARG A 388 -28.97 5.23 -55.06
C ARG A 388 -28.81 4.84 -56.52
N ALA A 389 -27.60 4.45 -56.93
CA ALA A 389 -27.34 3.99 -58.30
C ALA A 389 -28.15 2.74 -58.67
N ALA A 390 -28.35 1.81 -57.73
CA ALA A 390 -29.18 0.63 -57.96
C ALA A 390 -30.68 0.98 -58.08
N GLU A 391 -31.17 1.96 -57.33
CA GLU A 391 -32.54 2.46 -57.47
C GLU A 391 -32.75 3.23 -58.78
N GLU A 392 -31.77 4.04 -59.20
CA GLU A 392 -31.80 4.72 -60.50
C GLU A 392 -31.76 3.73 -61.66
N ALA A 393 -30.91 2.70 -61.59
CA ALA A 393 -30.89 1.63 -62.60
C ALA A 393 -32.20 0.85 -62.65
N LYS A 394 -32.84 0.59 -61.50
CA LYS A 394 -34.18 -0.04 -61.45
C LYS A 394 -35.27 0.86 -62.03
N LYS A 395 -35.20 2.17 -61.79
CA LYS A 395 -36.13 3.15 -62.38
C LYS A 395 -35.94 3.25 -63.89
N ALA A 396 -34.69 3.24 -64.37
CA ALA A 396 -34.37 3.23 -65.80
C ALA A 396 -34.82 1.92 -66.48
N ALA A 397 -34.72 0.78 -65.82
CA ALA A 397 -35.14 -0.51 -66.35
C ALA A 397 -36.67 -0.75 -66.29
N GLY A 398 -37.39 -0.10 -65.36
CA GLY A 398 -38.85 -0.20 -65.21
C GLY A 398 -39.65 0.85 -65.99
N GLY A 399 -38.96 1.79 -66.65
CA GLY A 399 -39.56 2.83 -67.49
C GLY A 399 -39.42 2.59 -69.00
N ALA A 400 -38.99 1.40 -69.40
CA ALA A 400 -38.88 0.96 -70.80
C ALA A 400 -40.05 0.05 -71.20
#